data_AF-A0AAU2E9Y7-F1
#
_entry.id   AF-A0AAU2E9Y7-F1
#
_cell.length_a   1.000
_cell.length_b   1.000
_cell.length_c   1.000
_cell.angle_alpha   90.00
_cell.angle_beta   90.00
_cell.angle_gamma   90.00
#
_symmetry.space_group_name_H-M   'P 1'
#
loop_
_entity.id
_entity.type
_entity.pdbx_description
1 polymer ?
#
loop_
_entity_poly.entity_id
_entity_poly.type
_entity_poly.pdbx_seq_one_letter_code
_entity_poly.pdbx_strand_id
1 'polypeptide(L)'
;MLIARTILLTMPSVRVRLAHPQPAYEAYKAWADAADQAARLFAGTESGTVPTPDGQVSGQLRLDRSVPPAVVETLPARLSPTRMPQLRVSVGGLLTVIADMAAFTSQLNLWTTAYRHAARCWGNLPTVEELAAGALPRFEDTEAPVLTKVAA
;
A
#
# COMPACT_ATOMS: atom_id res chain seq x y z
N MET A 1 -1.56 -2.69 35.08
CA MET A 1 -0.93 -2.91 33.76
C MET A 1 -2.01 -2.72 32.70
N LEU A 2 -2.05 -1.56 32.04
CA LEU A 2 -3.05 -1.24 31.02
C LEU A 2 -2.60 -1.88 29.70
N ILE A 3 -3.16 -3.04 29.34
CA ILE A 3 -2.98 -3.57 27.98
C ILE A 3 -3.86 -2.71 27.08
N ALA A 4 -3.25 -1.96 26.15
CA ALA A 4 -4.00 -1.22 25.15
C ALA A 4 -4.94 -2.18 24.41
N ARG A 5 -6.25 -2.02 24.61
CA ARG A 5 -7.29 -2.77 23.91
C ARG A 5 -7.42 -2.17 22.52
N THR A 6 -6.60 -2.63 21.57
CA THR A 6 -6.69 -2.19 20.18
C THR A 6 -7.92 -2.82 19.54
N ILE A 7 -8.74 -2.01 18.88
CA ILE A 7 -9.87 -2.47 18.06
C ILE A 7 -9.43 -2.37 16.60
N LEU A 8 -9.51 -3.47 15.85
CA LEU A 8 -9.33 -3.49 14.41
C LEU A 8 -10.69 -3.31 13.74
N LEU A 9 -10.87 -2.20 13.04
CA LEU A 9 -12.05 -1.94 12.23
C LEU A 9 -11.72 -2.28 10.77
N THR A 10 -12.33 -3.34 10.24
CA THR A 10 -12.21 -3.73 8.83
C THR A 10 -13.37 -3.12 8.06
N MET A 11 -13.10 -2.12 7.22
CA MET A 11 -14.10 -1.47 6.39
C MET A 11 -14.04 -2.01 4.96
N PRO A 12 -15.16 -2.44 4.35
CA PRO A 12 -15.17 -2.76 2.93
C PRO A 12 -15.29 -1.48 2.09
N SER A 13 -14.37 -1.34 1.14
CA SER A 13 -14.27 -0.22 0.19
C SER A 13 -13.69 1.08 0.76
N VAL A 14 -12.47 1.39 0.34
CA VAL A 14 -11.84 2.71 0.50
C VAL A 14 -11.75 3.39 -0.86
N ARG A 15 -12.08 4.67 -0.94
CA ARG A 15 -11.78 5.52 -2.10
C ARG A 15 -10.48 6.25 -1.81
N VAL A 16 -9.46 5.99 -2.63
CA VAL A 16 -8.16 6.67 -2.51
C VAL A 16 -8.06 7.71 -3.61
N ARG A 17 -7.88 8.98 -3.24
CA ARG A 17 -7.58 10.08 -4.15
C ARG A 17 -6.11 10.41 -4.10
N LEU A 18 -5.43 10.25 -5.23
CA LEU A 18 -4.04 10.64 -5.40
C LEU A 18 -4.01 12.03 -6.04
N ALA A 19 -3.42 13.00 -5.34
CA ALA A 19 -3.17 14.35 -5.83
C ALA A 19 -1.67 14.65 -5.93
N HIS A 20 -0.82 13.69 -5.56
CA HIS A 20 0.62 13.71 -5.75
C HIS A 20 1.04 12.40 -6.46
N PRO A 21 2.05 12.41 -7.36
CA PRO A 21 2.48 11.21 -8.09
C PRO A 21 3.20 10.17 -7.22
N GLN A 22 3.96 10.59 -6.22
CA GLN A 22 4.81 9.70 -5.41
C GLN A 22 4.05 8.57 -4.68
N PRO A 23 2.87 8.81 -4.07
CA PRO A 23 2.10 7.72 -3.48
C PRO A 23 1.68 6.61 -4.46
N ALA A 24 1.44 6.93 -5.74
CA ALA A 24 1.14 5.92 -6.76
C ALA A 24 2.36 5.02 -7.01
N TYR A 25 3.55 5.62 -7.08
CA TYR A 25 4.81 4.92 -7.23
C TYR A 25 5.11 4.01 -6.03
N GLU A 26 5.03 4.54 -4.81
CA GLU A 26 5.31 3.75 -3.59
C GLU A 26 4.36 2.56 -3.47
N ALA A 27 3.07 2.75 -3.75
CA ALA A 27 2.12 1.66 -3.71
C ALA A 27 2.42 0.59 -4.77
N TYR A 28 2.61 0.99 -6.03
CA TYR A 28 2.95 0.04 -7.10
C TYR A 28 4.22 -0.74 -6.77
N LYS A 29 5.29 -0.04 -6.37
CA LYS A 29 6.57 -0.65 -6.03
C LYS A 29 6.43 -1.65 -4.89
N ALA A 30 5.74 -1.28 -3.81
CA ALA A 30 5.52 -2.17 -2.67
C ALA A 30 4.84 -3.48 -3.05
N TRP A 31 3.80 -3.41 -3.89
CA TRP A 31 3.08 -4.59 -4.34
C TRP A 31 3.89 -5.42 -5.34
N ALA A 32 4.63 -4.78 -6.24
CA ALA A 32 5.51 -5.47 -7.18
C ALA A 32 6.65 -6.20 -6.46
N ASP A 33 7.35 -5.51 -5.56
CA ASP A 33 8.47 -6.05 -4.79
C ASP A 33 8.03 -7.19 -3.83
N ALA A 34 6.78 -7.15 -3.37
CA ALA A 34 6.22 -8.17 -2.48
C ALA A 34 5.80 -9.47 -3.19
N ALA A 35 5.87 -9.56 -4.53
CA ALA A 35 5.37 -10.71 -5.29
C ALA A 35 5.99 -12.05 -4.88
N ASP A 36 7.33 -12.11 -4.80
CA ASP A 36 8.06 -13.30 -4.39
C ASP A 36 7.76 -13.67 -2.93
N GLN A 37 7.61 -12.67 -2.06
CA GLN A 37 7.29 -12.87 -0.66
C GLN A 37 5.86 -13.42 -0.49
N ALA A 38 4.90 -12.90 -1.26
CA ALA A 38 3.52 -13.39 -1.26
C ALA A 38 3.44 -14.84 -1.77
N ALA A 39 4.13 -15.16 -2.86
CA ALA A 39 4.16 -16.51 -3.41
C ALA A 39 4.68 -17.54 -2.41
N ARG A 40 5.77 -17.20 -1.68
CA ARG A 40 6.31 -18.06 -0.62
C ARG A 40 5.38 -18.15 0.59
N LEU A 41 4.77 -17.04 1.00
CA LEU A 41 3.93 -16.98 2.18
C LEU A 41 2.65 -17.80 2.03
N PHE A 42 2.04 -17.75 0.85
CA PHE A 42 0.75 -18.41 0.57
C PHE A 42 0.92 -19.76 -0.14
N ALA A 43 2.15 -20.23 -0.35
CA ALA A 43 2.41 -21.56 -0.91
C ALA A 43 1.73 -22.64 -0.04
N GLY A 44 0.87 -23.46 -0.66
CA GLY A 44 0.15 -24.53 0.05
C GLY A 44 -0.90 -24.06 1.05
N THR A 45 -1.23 -22.77 1.08
CA THR A 45 -2.32 -22.24 1.90
C THR A 45 -3.63 -22.30 1.10
N GLU A 46 -4.63 -23.01 1.62
CA GLU A 46 -5.97 -22.96 1.04
C GLU A 46 -6.56 -21.55 1.19
N SER A 47 -7.33 -21.11 0.19
CA SER A 47 -7.97 -19.80 0.25
C SER A 47 -8.87 -19.74 1.49
N GLY A 48 -8.53 -18.87 2.43
CA GLY A 48 -9.38 -18.62 3.58
C GLY A 48 -10.68 -17.97 3.13
N THR A 49 -11.78 -18.27 3.81
CA THR A 49 -13.02 -17.52 3.62
C THR A 49 -12.80 -16.11 4.18
N VAL A 50 -12.69 -15.12 3.30
CA VAL A 50 -12.73 -13.71 3.70
C VAL A 50 -14.13 -13.46 4.29
N PRO A 51 -14.26 -13.01 5.55
CA PRO A 51 -15.55 -12.71 6.13
C PRO A 51 -16.29 -11.72 5.24
N THR A 52 -17.54 -12.04 4.88
CA THR A 52 -18.39 -11.07 4.20
C THR A 52 -18.60 -9.91 5.18
N PRO A 53 -18.31 -8.67 4.77
CA PRO A 53 -18.45 -7.55 5.69
C PRO A 53 -19.92 -7.34 6.07
N ASP A 54 -20.18 -7.16 7.36
CA ASP A 54 -21.55 -6.97 7.92
C ASP A 54 -22.20 -5.63 7.52
N GLY A 55 -21.50 -4.77 6.75
CA GLY A 55 -22.02 -3.51 6.23
C GLY A 55 -21.05 -2.78 5.31
N GLN A 56 -21.56 -2.02 4.35
CA GLN A 56 -20.75 -1.24 3.41
C GLN A 56 -20.35 0.11 4.03
N VAL A 57 -19.19 0.18 4.67
CA VAL A 57 -18.64 1.44 5.19
C VAL A 57 -17.59 1.97 4.23
N SER A 58 -17.90 3.07 3.53
CA SER A 58 -16.97 3.69 2.58
C SER A 58 -16.04 4.69 3.26
N GLY A 59 -14.74 4.41 3.25
CA GLY A 59 -13.70 5.37 3.67
C GLY A 59 -13.23 6.25 2.52
N GLN A 60 -12.74 7.46 2.82
CA GLN A 60 -12.04 8.32 1.87
C GLN A 60 -10.64 8.65 2.38
N LEU A 61 -9.63 8.37 1.57
CA LEU A 61 -8.24 8.73 1.83
C LEU A 61 -7.76 9.65 0.70
N ARG A 62 -7.15 10.78 1.04
CA ARG A 62 -6.53 11.69 0.08
C ARG A 62 -5.04 11.79 0.37
N LEU A 63 -4.22 11.55 -0.65
CA LEU A 63 -2.77 11.66 -0.60
C LEU A 63 -2.36 12.82 -1.51
N ASP A 64 -2.14 13.99 -0.92
CA ASP A 64 -1.86 15.25 -1.61
C ASP A 64 -0.38 15.67 -1.59
N ARG A 65 0.44 14.91 -0.87
CA ARG A 65 1.89 15.11 -0.73
C ARG A 65 2.63 13.78 -0.80
N SER A 66 3.95 13.85 -0.89
CA SER A 66 4.83 12.69 -0.71
C SER A 66 4.54 11.98 0.62
N VAL A 67 4.55 10.66 0.59
CA VAL A 67 4.40 9.78 1.74
C VAL A 67 5.73 9.08 2.05
N PRO A 68 5.95 8.64 3.30
CA PRO A 68 7.07 7.76 3.61
C PRO A 68 7.05 6.50 2.73
N PRO A 69 8.21 5.86 2.51
CA PRO A 69 8.28 4.60 1.79
C PRO A 69 7.28 3.58 2.34
N ALA A 70 6.72 2.80 1.43
CA ALA A 70 5.78 1.75 1.80
C ALA A 70 6.42 0.75 2.77
N VAL A 71 5.63 0.26 3.74
CA VAL A 71 6.06 -0.80 4.66
C VAL A 71 5.35 -2.10 4.27
N VAL A 72 6.14 -3.14 4.02
CA VAL A 72 5.66 -4.50 3.72
C VAL A 72 6.04 -5.43 4.86
N GLU A 73 5.05 -6.05 5.50
CA GLU A 73 5.24 -6.99 6.59
C GLU A 73 4.53 -8.30 6.31
N THR A 74 5.10 -9.40 6.79
CA THR A 74 4.42 -10.70 6.80
C THR A 74 4.21 -11.18 8.21
N LEU A 75 3.00 -11.65 8.48
CA LEU A 75 2.64 -12.27 9.74
C LEU A 75 2.32 -13.75 9.50
N PRO A 76 3.09 -14.68 10.09
CA PRO A 76 2.78 -16.11 9.96
C PRO A 76 1.46 -16.44 10.67
N ALA A 77 0.77 -17.49 10.22
CA ALA A 77 -0.51 -17.96 10.75
C ALA A 77 -0.59 -18.00 12.29
N ARG A 78 0.47 -18.51 12.94
CA ARG A 78 0.56 -18.63 14.41
C ARG A 78 0.50 -17.29 15.16
N LEU A 79 0.88 -16.18 14.54
CA LEU A 79 0.85 -14.83 15.12
C LEU A 79 -0.33 -14.00 14.62
N SER A 80 -1.10 -14.54 13.67
CA SER A 80 -2.20 -13.85 13.03
C SER A 80 -3.49 -13.96 13.85
N PRO A 81 -4.25 -12.86 14.04
CA PRO A 81 -5.56 -12.91 14.70
C PRO A 81 -6.55 -13.88 14.02
N THR A 82 -6.41 -14.06 12.70
CA THR A 82 -7.30 -14.92 11.90
C THR A 82 -6.76 -16.34 11.74
N ARG A 83 -5.60 -16.66 12.36
CA ARG A 83 -4.87 -17.94 12.19
C ARG A 83 -4.51 -18.28 10.72
N MET A 84 -4.61 -17.30 9.83
CA MET A 84 -4.16 -17.38 8.45
C MET A 84 -2.88 -16.56 8.29
N PRO A 85 -1.91 -16.97 7.45
CA PRO A 85 -0.79 -16.10 7.13
C PRO A 85 -1.30 -14.77 6.54
N GLN A 86 -0.64 -13.66 6.82
CA GLN A 86 -1.03 -12.34 6.33
C GLN A 86 0.17 -11.63 5.69
N LEU A 87 -0.06 -11.00 4.54
CA LEU A 87 0.81 -9.96 4.01
C LEU A 87 0.14 -8.60 4.28
N ARG A 88 0.91 -7.65 4.78
CA ARG A 88 0.46 -6.31 5.16
C ARG A 88 1.26 -5.29 4.39
N VAL A 89 0.57 -4.42 3.65
CA VAL A 89 1.19 -3.33 2.91
C VAL A 89 0.62 -2.02 3.42
N SER A 90 1.50 -1.13 3.88
CA SER A 90 1.14 0.18 4.43
C SER A 90 1.71 1.31 3.58
N VAL A 91 0.84 2.21 3.09
CA VAL A 91 1.24 3.36 2.27
C VAL A 91 0.38 4.57 2.62
N GLY A 92 1.00 5.68 3.03
CA GLY A 92 0.28 6.96 3.23
C GLY A 92 -0.90 6.88 4.22
N GLY A 93 -0.82 6.02 5.24
CA GLY A 93 -1.91 5.80 6.20
C GLY A 93 -2.97 4.79 5.75
N LEU A 94 -2.86 4.23 4.53
CA LEU A 94 -3.62 3.04 4.12
C LEU A 94 -2.88 1.78 4.55
N LEU A 95 -3.50 0.96 5.38
CA LEU A 95 -3.05 -0.41 5.66
C LEU A 95 -3.95 -1.39 4.90
N THR A 96 -3.36 -2.18 4.02
CA THR A 96 -4.03 -3.30 3.34
C THR A 96 -3.50 -4.60 3.88
N VAL A 97 -4.40 -5.45 4.39
CA VAL A 97 -4.07 -6.80 4.89
C VAL A 97 -4.72 -7.81 3.97
N ILE A 98 -3.93 -8.74 3.45
CA ILE A 98 -4.41 -9.84 2.63
C ILE A 98 -4.01 -11.18 3.25
N ALA A 99 -4.80 -12.22 3.00
CA ALA A 99 -4.61 -13.54 3.59
C ALA A 99 -4.51 -14.68 2.55
N ASP A 100 -4.51 -14.35 1.26
CA ASP A 100 -4.40 -15.32 0.17
C ASP A 100 -3.80 -14.68 -1.10
N MET A 101 -3.43 -15.55 -2.05
CA MET A 101 -2.79 -15.15 -3.30
C MET A 101 -3.76 -14.48 -4.30
N ALA A 102 -5.05 -14.77 -4.23
CA ALA A 102 -6.05 -14.14 -5.10
C ALA A 102 -6.25 -12.66 -4.75
N ALA A 103 -6.34 -12.37 -3.45
CA ALA A 103 -6.37 -11.01 -2.90
C ALA A 103 -5.07 -10.27 -3.21
N PHE A 104 -3.90 -10.92 -3.10
CA PHE A 104 -2.63 -10.35 -3.54
C PHE A 104 -2.67 -9.92 -5.00
N THR A 105 -3.06 -10.84 -5.88
CA THR A 105 -3.12 -10.61 -7.33
C THR A 105 -4.08 -9.47 -7.66
N SER A 106 -5.23 -9.41 -6.97
CA SER A 106 -6.20 -8.32 -7.12
C SER A 106 -5.59 -6.95 -6.75
N GLN A 107 -4.89 -6.87 -5.62
CA GLN A 107 -4.24 -5.62 -5.19
C GLN A 107 -3.10 -5.21 -6.13
N LEU A 108 -2.24 -6.14 -6.55
CA LEU A 108 -1.18 -5.87 -7.51
C LEU A 108 -1.74 -5.31 -8.82
N ASN A 109 -2.80 -5.92 -9.37
CA ASN A 109 -3.45 -5.46 -10.59
C ASN A 109 -4.08 -4.07 -10.44
N LEU A 110 -4.72 -3.81 -9.29
CA LEU A 110 -5.30 -2.51 -8.97
C LEU A 110 -4.23 -1.42 -8.94
N TRP A 111 -3.13 -1.63 -8.21
CA TRP A 111 -2.07 -0.63 -8.06
C TRP A 111 -1.25 -0.46 -9.34
N THR A 112 -1.07 -1.52 -10.13
CA THR A 112 -0.50 -1.43 -11.48
C THR A 112 -1.36 -0.56 -12.39
N THR A 113 -2.69 -0.73 -12.35
CA THR A 113 -3.62 0.07 -13.15
C THR A 113 -3.61 1.53 -12.71
N ALA A 114 -3.62 1.78 -11.39
CA ALA A 114 -3.54 3.11 -10.81
C ALA A 114 -2.22 3.81 -11.21
N TYR A 115 -1.09 3.10 -11.15
CA TYR A 115 0.22 3.62 -11.55
C TYR A 115 0.27 3.96 -13.04
N ARG A 116 -0.21 3.07 -13.92
CA ARG A 116 -0.31 3.37 -15.37
C ARG A 116 -1.19 4.58 -15.67
N HIS A 117 -2.23 4.81 -14.86
CA HIS A 117 -3.02 6.03 -14.99
C HIS A 117 -2.23 7.25 -14.50
N ALA A 118 -1.57 7.16 -13.34
CA ALA A 118 -0.72 8.21 -12.80
C ALA A 118 0.40 8.61 -13.77
N ALA A 119 1.13 7.67 -14.35
CA ALA A 119 2.21 7.94 -15.31
C ALA A 119 1.72 8.65 -16.59
N ARG A 120 0.44 8.48 -16.97
CA ARG A 120 -0.16 9.25 -18.07
C ARG A 120 -0.55 10.68 -17.65
N CYS A 121 -0.83 10.91 -16.37
CA CYS A 121 -1.20 12.22 -15.84
C CYS A 121 0.00 13.06 -15.41
N TRP A 122 1.09 12.44 -14.98
CA TRP A 122 2.27 13.08 -14.44
C TRP A 122 3.51 12.65 -15.22
N GLY A 123 4.06 13.56 -16.05
CA GLY A 123 5.19 13.28 -16.95
C GLY A 123 6.53 13.01 -16.25
N ASN A 124 6.59 13.16 -14.93
CA ASN A 124 7.77 12.86 -14.11
C ASN A 124 7.77 11.42 -13.53
N LEU A 125 6.73 10.63 -13.84
CA LEU A 125 6.67 9.20 -13.53
C LEU A 125 7.07 8.38 -14.77
N PRO A 126 8.02 7.44 -14.65
CA PRO A 126 8.31 6.48 -15.69
C PRO A 126 7.15 5.50 -15.91
N THR A 127 7.06 4.90 -17.08
CA THR A 127 6.17 3.77 -17.37
C THR A 127 6.56 2.54 -16.54
N VAL A 128 5.68 1.53 -16.49
CA VAL A 128 5.95 0.27 -15.78
C VAL A 128 7.16 -0.44 -16.39
N GLU A 129 7.27 -0.36 -17.72
CA GLU A 129 8.32 -0.98 -18.50
C GLU A 129 9.67 -0.29 -18.26
N GLU A 130 9.67 1.05 -18.17
CA GLU A 130 10.86 1.83 -17.80
C GLU A 130 11.29 1.55 -16.35
N LEU A 131 10.34 1.41 -15.41
CA LEU A 131 10.66 0.99 -14.03
C LEU A 131 11.31 -0.39 -13.99
N ALA A 132 10.79 -1.34 -14.76
CA ALA A 132 11.38 -2.68 -14.86
C ALA A 132 12.79 -2.64 -15.48
N ALA A 133 13.08 -1.65 -16.32
CA ALA A 133 14.41 -1.38 -16.87
C ALA A 133 15.32 -0.55 -15.93
N GLY A 134 14.84 -0.18 -14.74
CA GLY A 134 15.62 0.52 -13.71
C GLY A 134 15.51 2.05 -13.73
N ALA A 135 14.59 2.62 -14.51
CA ALA A 135 14.31 4.05 -14.44
C ALA A 135 13.76 4.44 -13.04
N LEU A 136 14.07 5.66 -12.60
CA LEU A 136 13.59 6.18 -11.33
C LEU A 136 12.71 7.42 -11.57
N PRO A 137 11.59 7.55 -10.82
CA PRO A 137 10.78 8.76 -10.86
C PRO A 137 11.55 9.97 -10.32
N ARG A 138 11.17 11.15 -10.79
CA ARG A 138 11.70 12.42 -10.28
C ARG A 138 10.58 13.16 -9.58
N PHE A 139 10.62 13.24 -8.27
CA PHE A 139 9.66 14.05 -7.51
C PHE A 139 10.29 15.41 -7.27
N GLU A 140 9.63 16.48 -7.73
CA GLU A 140 10.01 17.83 -7.30
C GLU A 140 9.62 17.94 -5.83
N ASP A 141 10.60 18.03 -4.94
CA ASP A 141 10.35 18.29 -3.54
C ASP A 141 9.61 19.62 -3.42
N THR A 142 8.35 19.58 -2.98
CA THR A 142 7.67 20.81 -2.55
C THR A 142 8.43 21.31 -1.32
N GLU A 143 9.16 22.40 -1.51
CA GLU A 143 10.00 23.13 -0.54
C GLU A 143 9.92 22.65 0.91
N ALA A 144 11.01 22.08 1.42
CA ALA A 144 11.23 22.04 2.86
C ALA A 144 11.08 23.46 3.40
N PRO A 145 10.33 23.69 4.50
CA PRO A 145 10.24 25.03 5.08
C PRO A 145 11.67 25.48 5.42
N VAL A 146 12.10 26.59 4.82
CA VAL A 146 13.35 27.26 5.16
C VAL A 146 13.25 27.60 6.64
N LEU A 147 13.89 26.80 7.49
CA LEU A 147 14.15 27.15 8.87
C LEU A 147 15.06 28.36 8.84
N THR A 148 14.44 29.54 8.82
CA THR A 148 15.15 30.81 8.98
C THR A 148 15.72 30.76 10.39
N LYS A 149 17.04 30.62 10.46
CA LYS A 149 17.81 30.66 11.71
C LYS A 149 17.63 32.05 12.31
N VAL A 150 16.67 32.22 13.22
CA VAL A 150 16.56 33.43 14.02
C VAL A 150 17.65 33.32 15.08
N ALA A 151 18.77 33.99 14.85
CA ALA A 151 19.72 34.33 15.90
C ALA A 151 19.14 35.52 16.68
N ALA A 152 18.92 35.32 17.98
CA ALA A 152 18.82 36.37 18.98
C ALA A 152 19.51 35.86 20.25
#